data_AF-A0A9E0KTX6-F1
#
_entry.id   AF-A0A9E0KTX6-F1
#
_cell.length_a   1.000
_cell.length_b   1.000
_cell.length_c   1.000
_cell.angle_alpha   90.00
_cell.angle_beta   90.00
_cell.angle_gamma   90.00
#
_symmetry.space_group_name_H-M   'P 1'
#
loop_
_entity.id
_entity.type
_entity.pdbx_description
1 polymer ?
#
loop_
_entity_poly.entity_id
_entity_poly.type
_entity_poly.pdbx_seq_one_letter_code
_entity_poly.pdbx_strand_id
1 'polypeptide(L)'
;MGLAFFSMLGSMIADTLKSWMKTHQIKAKHKVKMKEKQLEAELESAKRSAEVEADWDRIQAKNSLTSWKSEFWTLILAAPLIMCFIPGMAPYAYDGFKNLEEVPEWYIIAAGVAIASAFGFRKIVTYFAKRKG
;
A
#
# COMPACT_ATOMS: atom_id res chain seq x y z
N MET A 1 -50.75 -47.10 30.50
CA MET A 1 -50.27 -46.05 29.58
C MET A 1 -49.39 -44.96 30.23
N GLY A 2 -49.32 -44.81 31.56
CA GLY A 2 -48.59 -43.69 32.19
C GLY A 2 -47.05 -43.73 32.16
N LEU A 3 -46.44 -44.92 32.18
CA LEU A 3 -44.97 -45.06 32.25
C LEU A 3 -44.26 -44.68 30.93
N ALA A 4 -44.89 -44.91 29.78
CA ALA A 4 -44.35 -44.57 28.46
C ALA A 4 -44.36 -43.06 28.18
N PHE A 5 -45.30 -42.32 28.79
CA PHE A 5 -45.39 -40.87 28.65
C PHE A 5 -44.32 -40.14 29.47
N PHE A 6 -44.03 -40.65 30.68
CA PHE A 6 -42.98 -40.10 31.53
C PHE A 6 -41.56 -40.38 30.97
N SER A 7 -41.32 -41.56 30.39
CA SER A 7 -40.05 -41.87 29.73
C SER A 7 -39.82 -41.02 28.47
N MET A 8 -40.87 -40.76 27.69
CA MET A 8 -40.82 -39.89 26.52
C MET A 8 -40.48 -38.43 26.91
N LEU A 9 -41.13 -37.88 27.94
CA LEU A 9 -40.81 -36.54 28.45
C LEU A 9 -39.38 -36.45 29.00
N GLY A 10 -38.92 -37.48 29.72
CA GLY A 10 -37.53 -37.55 30.20
C GLY A 10 -36.51 -37.52 29.07
N SER A 11 -36.78 -38.24 27.96
CA SER A 11 -35.90 -38.24 26.79
C SER A 11 -35.83 -36.88 26.08
N MET A 12 -36.97 -36.18 25.94
CA MET A 12 -37.03 -34.85 25.34
C MET A 12 -36.28 -33.79 26.15
N ILE A 13 -36.35 -33.87 27.49
CA ILE A 13 -35.60 -32.98 28.40
C ILE A 13 -34.10 -33.27 28.29
N ALA A 14 -33.71 -34.54 28.20
CA ALA A 14 -32.30 -34.91 28.04
C ALA A 14 -31.71 -34.42 26.69
N ASP A 15 -32.46 -34.49 25.60
CA ASP A 15 -31.98 -34.07 24.28
C ASP A 15 -31.90 -32.54 24.14
N THR A 16 -32.82 -31.80 24.76
CA THR A 16 -32.77 -30.33 24.82
C THR A 16 -31.61 -29.84 25.70
N LEU A 17 -31.35 -30.47 26.85
CA LEU A 17 -30.18 -30.17 27.68
C LEU A 17 -28.86 -30.48 26.95
N LYS A 18 -28.75 -31.62 26.27
CA LYS A 18 -27.59 -31.95 25.43
C LYS A 18 -27.41 -30.94 24.30
N SER A 19 -28.49 -30.50 23.66
CA SER A 19 -28.45 -29.48 22.61
C SER A 19 -28.01 -28.11 23.14
N TRP A 20 -28.50 -27.69 24.30
CA TRP A 20 -28.09 -26.45 24.97
C TRP A 20 -26.61 -26.48 25.37
N MET A 21 -26.13 -27.58 25.97
CA MET A 21 -24.74 -27.76 26.35
C MET A 21 -23.81 -27.79 25.13
N LYS A 22 -24.20 -28.50 24.05
CA LYS A 22 -23.46 -28.47 22.77
C LYS A 22 -23.41 -27.06 22.19
N THR A 23 -24.53 -26.33 22.21
CA THR A 23 -24.59 -24.94 21.70
C THR A 23 -23.69 -24.00 22.49
N HIS A 24 -23.61 -24.15 23.82
CA HIS A 24 -22.72 -23.36 24.66
C HIS A 24 -21.23 -23.68 24.40
N GLN A 25 -20.87 -24.97 24.27
CA GLN A 25 -19.51 -25.39 23.94
C GLN A 25 -19.09 -24.94 22.53
N ILE A 26 -19.98 -25.03 21.54
CA ILE A 26 -19.75 -24.56 20.17
C ILE A 26 -19.52 -23.04 20.18
N LYS A 27 -20.36 -22.26 20.87
CA LYS A 27 -20.19 -20.79 20.98
C LYS A 27 -18.88 -20.41 21.67
N ALA A 28 -18.47 -21.11 22.72
CA ALA A 28 -17.19 -20.88 23.38
C ALA A 28 -16.01 -21.16 22.45
N LYS A 29 -16.02 -22.30 21.74
CA LYS A 29 -14.98 -22.66 20.76
C LYS A 29 -14.93 -21.70 19.57
N HIS A 30 -16.07 -21.22 19.08
CA HIS A 30 -16.11 -20.23 18.01
C HIS A 30 -15.52 -18.89 18.46
N LYS A 31 -15.81 -18.41 19.69
CA LYS A 31 -15.22 -17.17 20.20
C LYS A 31 -13.70 -17.24 20.29
N VAL A 32 -13.15 -18.37 20.73
CA VAL A 32 -11.69 -18.58 20.79
C VAL A 32 -11.09 -18.59 19.38
N LYS A 33 -11.65 -19.37 18.46
CA LYS A 33 -11.20 -19.41 17.05
C LYS A 33 -11.30 -18.06 16.34
N MET A 34 -12.34 -17.26 16.64
CA MET A 34 -12.48 -15.92 16.07
C MET A 34 -11.40 -14.97 16.60
N LYS A 35 -11.09 -15.04 17.90
CA LYS A 35 -9.99 -14.27 18.48
C LYS A 35 -8.63 -14.66 17.92
N GLU A 36 -8.37 -15.96 17.77
CA GLU A 36 -7.14 -16.48 17.14
C GLU A 36 -7.00 -15.94 15.71
N LYS A 37 -8.05 -16.04 14.89
CA LYS A 37 -8.03 -15.51 13.53
C LYS A 37 -7.88 -13.99 13.47
N GLN A 38 -8.47 -13.26 14.40
CA GLN A 38 -8.30 -11.80 14.50
C GLN A 38 -6.85 -11.45 14.85
N LEU A 39 -6.26 -12.13 15.84
CA LEU A 39 -4.85 -11.96 16.22
C LEU A 39 -3.90 -12.32 15.08
N GLU A 40 -4.18 -13.41 14.34
CA GLU A 40 -3.40 -13.79 13.16
C GLU A 40 -3.50 -12.74 12.06
N ALA A 41 -4.70 -12.21 11.77
CA ALA A 41 -4.89 -11.16 10.77
C ALA A 41 -4.23 -9.83 11.19
N GLU A 42 -4.27 -9.48 12.47
CA GLU A 42 -3.58 -8.32 13.03
C GLU A 42 -2.06 -8.49 12.95
N LEU A 43 -1.54 -9.67 13.28
CA LEU A 43 -0.11 -10.01 13.14
C LEU A 43 0.34 -9.97 11.68
N GLU A 44 -0.45 -10.51 10.75
CA GLU A 44 -0.15 -10.48 9.32
C GLU A 44 -0.19 -9.04 8.78
N SER A 45 -1.18 -8.24 9.18
CA SER A 45 -1.26 -6.81 8.87
C SER A 45 -0.05 -6.03 9.42
N ALA A 46 0.33 -6.29 10.67
CA ALA A 46 1.48 -5.66 11.30
C ALA A 46 2.80 -6.05 10.62
N LYS A 47 2.98 -7.34 10.31
CA LYS A 47 4.13 -7.85 9.53
C LYS A 47 4.20 -7.20 8.15
N ARG A 48 3.07 -7.15 7.44
CA ARG A 48 3.00 -6.52 6.12
C ARG A 48 3.30 -5.02 6.18
N SER A 49 2.84 -4.33 7.23
CA SER A 49 3.12 -2.91 7.41
C SER A 49 4.61 -2.68 7.67
N ALA A 50 5.22 -3.50 8.53
CA ALA A 50 6.66 -3.46 8.81
C ALA A 50 7.50 -3.83 7.57
N GLU A 51 7.07 -4.82 6.78
CA GLU A 51 7.70 -5.16 5.50
C GLU A 51 7.60 -4.01 4.51
N VAL A 52 6.43 -3.36 4.39
CA VAL A 52 6.24 -2.21 3.51
C VAL A 52 7.17 -1.07 3.92
N GLU A 53 7.24 -0.73 5.21
CA GLU A 53 8.12 0.32 5.73
C GLU A 53 9.61 -0.01 5.51
N ALA A 54 10.02 -1.25 5.78
CA ALA A 54 11.38 -1.71 5.51
C ALA A 54 11.71 -1.70 4.00
N ASP A 55 10.75 -2.04 3.13
CA ASP A 55 10.93 -1.97 1.68
C ASP A 55 10.97 -0.52 1.19
N TRP A 56 10.20 0.40 1.80
CA TRP A 56 10.29 1.84 1.58
C TRP A 56 11.68 2.37 1.91
N ASP A 57 12.17 2.08 3.12
CA ASP A 57 13.51 2.49 3.55
C ASP A 57 14.60 1.89 2.67
N ARG A 58 14.46 0.63 2.27
CA ARG A 58 15.39 -0.05 1.36
C ARG A 58 15.36 0.52 -0.05
N ILE A 59 14.18 0.83 -0.59
CA ILE A 59 14.00 1.46 -1.91
C ILE A 59 14.57 2.87 -1.88
N GLN A 60 14.28 3.64 -0.83
CA GLN A 60 14.77 4.99 -0.63
C GLN A 60 16.30 4.99 -0.48
N ALA A 61 16.86 4.15 0.39
CA ALA A 61 18.31 3.99 0.53
C ALA A 61 18.98 3.58 -0.79
N LYS A 62 18.39 2.64 -1.55
CA LYS A 62 18.94 2.20 -2.84
C LYS A 62 18.85 3.28 -3.92
N ASN A 63 17.79 4.07 -3.92
CA ASN A 63 17.62 5.22 -4.83
C ASN A 63 18.58 6.36 -4.46
N SER A 64 18.83 6.59 -3.17
CA SER A 64 19.81 7.56 -2.67
C SER A 64 21.26 7.13 -2.91
N LEU A 65 21.54 5.83 -3.07
CA LEU A 65 22.92 5.32 -3.18
C LEU A 65 23.52 5.36 -4.60
N THR A 66 22.75 5.57 -5.69
CA THR A 66 23.25 5.16 -7.02
C THR A 66 22.94 6.02 -8.25
N SER A 67 22.41 7.25 -8.15
CA SER A 67 22.07 7.96 -9.40
C SER A 67 22.37 9.45 -9.39
N TRP A 68 23.62 9.76 -9.75
CA TRP A 68 24.04 11.11 -10.14
C TRP A 68 23.14 11.71 -11.25
N LYS A 69 22.55 10.87 -12.12
CA LYS A 69 21.61 11.31 -13.16
C LYS A 69 20.31 11.83 -12.57
N SER A 70 19.75 11.17 -11.55
CA SER A 70 18.53 11.66 -10.91
C SER A 70 18.79 12.90 -10.07
N GLU A 71 19.94 12.98 -9.39
CA GLU A 71 20.35 14.20 -8.67
C GLU A 71 20.54 15.38 -9.62
N PHE A 72 21.23 15.17 -10.74
CA PHE A 72 21.41 16.17 -11.78
C PHE A 72 20.07 16.70 -12.31
N TRP A 73 19.16 15.81 -12.71
CA TRP A 73 17.83 16.24 -13.20
C TRP A 73 16.97 16.86 -12.10
N THR A 74 17.10 16.42 -10.85
CA THR A 74 16.41 17.04 -9.71
C THR A 74 16.88 18.48 -9.50
N LEU A 75 18.18 18.74 -9.57
CA LEU A 75 18.74 20.09 -9.46
C LEU A 75 18.30 20.98 -10.63
N ILE A 76 18.33 20.49 -11.86
CA ILE A 76 17.87 21.25 -13.04
C ILE A 76 16.39 21.62 -12.92
N LEU A 77 15.54 20.68 -12.50
CA LEU A 77 14.10 20.93 -12.35
C LEU A 77 13.80 21.84 -11.15
N ALA A 78 14.60 21.78 -10.08
CA ALA A 78 14.45 22.63 -8.90
C ALA A 78 14.99 24.05 -9.11
N ALA A 79 16.01 24.24 -9.95
CA ALA A 79 16.64 25.53 -10.19
C ALA A 79 15.66 26.67 -10.53
N PRO A 80 14.73 26.55 -11.51
CA PRO A 80 13.78 27.61 -11.81
C PRO A 80 12.82 27.90 -10.65
N LEU A 81 12.45 26.89 -9.86
CA LEU A 81 11.61 27.10 -8.67
C LEU A 81 12.33 27.93 -7.61
N ILE A 82 13.62 27.67 -7.38
CA ILE A 82 14.45 28.42 -6.43
C ILE A 82 14.67 29.85 -6.93
N MET A 83 14.90 30.05 -8.23
CA MET A 83 15.11 31.38 -8.83
C MET A 83 13.92 32.33 -8.63
N CYS A 84 12.68 31.82 -8.51
CA CYS A 84 11.51 32.64 -8.22
C CYS A 84 11.55 33.32 -6.84
N PHE A 85 12.31 32.80 -5.89
CA PHE A 85 12.42 33.35 -4.52
C PHE A 85 13.61 34.29 -4.34
N ILE A 86 14.52 34.38 -5.32
CA ILE A 86 15.69 35.27 -5.27
C ILE A 86 15.38 36.55 -6.06
N PRO A 87 15.36 37.73 -5.40
CA PRO A 87 15.10 39.00 -6.09
C PRO A 87 16.08 39.23 -7.24
N GLY A 88 15.56 39.59 -8.41
CA GLY A 88 16.36 39.81 -9.63
C GLY A 88 16.68 38.56 -10.45
N MET A 89 16.37 37.34 -9.95
CA MET A 89 16.59 36.11 -10.71
C MET A 89 15.35 35.59 -11.45
N ALA A 90 14.14 35.99 -11.02
CA ALA A 90 12.89 35.58 -11.66
C ALA A 90 12.81 35.84 -13.17
N PRO A 91 13.34 36.96 -13.73
CA PRO A 91 13.33 37.18 -15.18
C PRO A 91 14.09 36.10 -15.97
N TYR A 92 15.21 35.60 -15.45
CA TYR A 92 15.98 34.55 -16.14
C TYR A 92 15.26 33.20 -16.16
N ALA A 93 14.52 32.88 -15.09
CA ALA A 93 13.66 31.69 -15.08
C ALA A 93 12.56 31.82 -16.13
N TYR A 94 11.91 32.99 -16.20
CA TYR A 94 10.85 33.29 -17.17
C TYR A 94 11.36 33.22 -18.62
N ASP A 95 12.46 33.90 -18.93
CA ASP A 95 13.07 33.89 -20.26
C ASP A 95 13.54 32.48 -20.65
N GLY A 96 14.05 31.71 -19.69
CA GLY A 96 14.40 30.31 -19.89
C GLY A 96 13.20 29.45 -20.32
N PHE A 97 12.05 29.60 -19.68
CA PHE A 97 10.83 28.91 -20.08
C PHE A 97 10.32 29.36 -21.45
N LYS A 98 10.40 30.66 -21.75
CA LYS A 98 10.04 31.17 -23.08
C LYS A 98 10.92 30.57 -24.18
N ASN A 99 12.23 30.48 -23.96
CA ASN A 99 13.14 29.86 -24.92
C ASN A 99 12.86 28.36 -25.10
N LEU A 100 12.34 27.66 -24.08
CA LEU A 100 11.95 26.26 -24.20
C LEU A 100 10.77 26.04 -25.16
N GLU A 101 9.94 27.05 -25.40
CA GLU A 101 8.84 26.99 -26.39
C GLU A 101 9.35 26.97 -27.83
N GLU A 102 10.55 27.52 -28.07
CA GLU A 102 11.19 27.54 -29.39
C GLU A 102 11.99 26.26 -29.69
N VAL A 103 12.18 25.40 -28.69
CA VAL A 103 12.97 24.17 -28.84
C VAL A 103 12.20 23.17 -29.72
N PRO A 104 12.87 22.50 -30.68
CA PRO A 104 12.23 21.49 -31.51
C PRO A 104 11.57 20.37 -30.70
N GLU A 105 10.37 19.97 -31.12
CA GLU A 105 9.53 18.98 -30.41
C GLU A 105 10.26 17.65 -30.17
N TRP A 106 11.01 17.16 -31.16
CA TRP A 106 11.77 15.91 -31.03
C TRP A 106 12.76 15.93 -29.86
N TYR A 107 13.35 17.08 -29.56
CA TYR A 107 14.32 17.24 -28.48
C TYR A 107 13.62 17.27 -27.13
N ILE A 108 12.52 18.03 -27.02
CA ILE A 108 11.71 18.08 -25.79
C ILE A 108 11.19 16.68 -25.42
N ILE A 109 10.73 15.91 -26.41
CA ILE A 109 10.31 14.52 -26.21
C ILE A 109 11.49 13.64 -25.75
N ALA A 110 12.65 13.73 -26.40
CA ALA A 110 13.84 12.96 -26.01
C ALA A 110 14.32 13.30 -24.58
N ALA A 111 14.32 14.59 -24.22
CA ALA A 111 14.63 15.06 -22.88
C ALA A 111 13.62 14.55 -21.85
N GLY A 112 12.32 14.61 -22.15
CA GLY A 112 11.26 14.06 -21.29
C GLY A 112 11.41 12.57 -21.03
N VAL A 113 11.79 11.78 -22.04
CA VAL A 113 12.08 10.35 -21.90
C VAL A 113 13.32 10.11 -21.02
N ALA A 114 14.38 10.89 -21.19
CA ALA A 114 15.59 10.79 -20.36
C ALA A 114 15.30 11.10 -18.89
N ILE A 115 14.52 12.16 -18.62
CA ILE A 115 14.07 12.54 -17.28
C ILE A 115 13.19 11.43 -16.67
N ALA A 116 12.19 10.94 -17.41
CA ALA A 116 11.32 9.87 -16.93
C ALA A 116 12.09 8.58 -16.62
N SER A 117 13.14 8.28 -17.38
CA SER A 117 14.05 7.18 -17.11
C SER A 117 14.91 7.41 -15.87
N ALA A 118 15.34 8.66 -15.61
CA ALA A 118 16.14 9.00 -14.43
C ALA A 118 15.34 8.85 -13.13
N PHE A 119 14.03 9.14 -13.14
CA PHE A 119 13.14 8.98 -11.98
C PHE A 119 12.49 7.59 -11.86
N GLY A 120 12.74 6.68 -12.80
CA GLY A 120 12.32 5.29 -12.67
C GLY A 120 10.80 5.06 -12.70
N PHE A 121 10.02 5.94 -13.36
CA PHE A 121 8.55 5.82 -13.49
C PHE A 121 8.08 4.47 -14.06
N ARG A 122 8.96 3.73 -14.74
CA ARG A 122 8.69 2.36 -15.23
C ARG A 122 8.34 1.35 -14.14
N LYS A 123 8.85 1.50 -12.91
CA LYS A 123 8.53 0.57 -11.80
C LYS A 123 7.13 0.80 -11.21
N ILE A 124 6.67 2.04 -11.23
CA ILE A 124 5.34 2.41 -10.75
C ILE A 124 4.28 1.84 -11.70
N VAL A 125 4.48 1.98 -13.01
CA VAL A 125 3.58 1.43 -14.04
C VAL A 125 3.49 -0.10 -13.97
N THR A 126 4.61 -0.81 -13.76
CA THR A 126 4.60 -2.28 -13.61
C THR A 126 4.01 -2.76 -12.30
N TYR A 127 4.18 -2.04 -11.18
CA TYR A 127 3.52 -2.34 -9.92
C TYR A 127 1.99 -2.19 -10.02
N PHE A 128 1.50 -1.15 -10.70
CA PHE A 128 0.07 -0.95 -10.92
C PHE A 128 -0.53 -1.90 -11.96
N ALA A 129 0.23 -2.29 -12.99
CA ALA A 129 -0.20 -3.28 -13.98
C ALA A 129 -0.34 -4.69 -13.37
N LYS A 130 0.57 -5.07 -12.46
CA LYS A 130 0.55 -6.39 -11.78
C LYS A 130 -0.62 -6.57 -10.81
N ARG A 131 -1.25 -5.48 -10.36
CA ARG A 131 -2.38 -5.51 -9.40
C ARG A 131 -3.76 -5.62 -10.09
N LYS A 132 -3.80 -5.54 -11.43
CA LYS A 132 -5.02 -5.66 -12.25
C LYS A 132 -5.13 -7.02 -12.97
N GLY A 133 -4.18 -7.93 -12.77
CA GLY A 133 -4.28 -9.36 -13.11
C GLY A 133 -4.37 -10.19 -11.84
#